data_AF-A0AAQ3Y6E9-F1
#
_entry.id   AF-A0AAQ3Y6E9-F1
#
_cell.length_a   1.000
_cell.length_b   1.000
_cell.length_c   1.000
_cell.angle_alpha   90.00
_cell.angle_beta   90.00
_cell.angle_gamma   90.00
#
_symmetry.space_group_name_H-M   'P 1'
#
loop_
_entity.id
_entity.type
_entity.pdbx_description
1 polymer ?
#
loop_
_entity_poly.entity_id
_entity_poly.type
_entity_poly.pdbx_seq_one_letter_code
_entity_poly.pdbx_strand_id
1 'polypeptide(L)'
;MLEMLNDLLKKIEKENQKTNVRAIGMATLQQSNSKKNKVKTEGKSTLEEAKASISQTTTGLQGAVKGKFGKKITETFEKQKQKLDAY
;
A
#
# COMPACT_ATOMS: atom_id res chain seq x y z
N MET A 1 -43.40 -17.24 34.22
CA MET A 1 -42.69 -15.97 34.50
C MET A 1 -41.18 -16.15 34.41
N LEU A 2 -40.60 -17.11 35.13
CA LEU A 2 -39.17 -17.47 35.06
C LEU A 2 -38.69 -17.94 33.67
N GLU A 3 -39.52 -18.69 32.96
CA GLU A 3 -39.20 -19.23 31.63
C GLU A 3 -39.13 -18.14 30.56
N MET A 4 -40.08 -17.19 30.57
CA MET A 4 -40.04 -15.97 29.76
C MET A 4 -38.79 -15.12 30.03
N LEU A 5 -38.37 -15.03 31.29
CA LEU A 5 -37.17 -14.28 31.68
C LEU A 5 -35.90 -14.94 31.11
N ASN A 6 -35.81 -16.26 31.18
CA ASN A 6 -34.71 -17.03 30.61
C ASN A 6 -34.64 -16.93 29.08
N ASP A 7 -35.78 -16.96 28.40
CA ASP A 7 -35.81 -16.79 26.94
C ASP A 7 -35.39 -15.38 26.52
N LEU A 8 -35.77 -14.37 27.29
CA LEU A 8 -35.33 -12.99 27.06
C LEU A 8 -33.81 -12.86 27.25
N LEU A 9 -33.25 -13.48 28.31
CA LEU A 9 -31.82 -13.49 28.58
C LEU A 9 -31.04 -14.14 27.43
N LYS A 10 -31.45 -15.34 26.99
CA LYS A 10 -30.84 -16.04 25.84
C LYS A 10 -30.89 -15.20 24.56
N LYS A 11 -31.99 -14.48 24.33
CA LYS A 11 -32.13 -13.62 23.16
C LYS A 11 -31.16 -12.45 23.21
N ILE A 12 -31.00 -11.82 24.37
CA ILE A 12 -30.03 -10.73 24.59
C ILE A 12 -28.60 -11.25 24.38
N GLU A 13 -28.24 -12.40 24.95
CA GLU A 13 -26.92 -13.01 24.76
C GLU A 13 -26.62 -13.28 23.28
N LYS A 14 -27.60 -13.84 22.56
CA LYS A 14 -27.45 -14.13 21.13
C LYS A 14 -27.30 -12.85 20.29
N GLU A 15 -28.05 -11.80 20.59
CA GLU A 15 -27.90 -10.51 19.90
C GLU A 15 -26.56 -9.82 20.25
N ASN A 16 -26.09 -9.97 21.48
CA ASN A 16 -24.78 -9.47 21.89
C ASN A 16 -23.64 -10.22 21.15
N GLN A 17 -23.72 -11.54 21.06
CA GLN A 17 -22.80 -12.35 20.27
C GLN A 17 -22.78 -11.92 18.79
N LYS A 18 -23.94 -11.73 18.16
CA LYS A 18 -24.02 -11.22 16.79
C LYS A 18 -23.37 -9.85 16.64
N THR A 19 -23.61 -8.95 17.59
CA THR A 19 -23.04 -7.60 17.59
C THR A 19 -21.54 -7.65 17.70
N ASN A 20 -20.99 -8.48 18.60
CA ASN A 20 -19.55 -8.67 18.75
C ASN A 20 -18.90 -9.22 17.48
N VAL A 21 -19.49 -10.24 16.87
CA VAL A 21 -18.98 -10.80 15.60
C VAL A 21 -18.97 -9.74 14.50
N ARG A 22 -20.03 -8.94 14.38
CA ARG A 22 -20.08 -7.84 13.41
C ARG A 22 -19.02 -6.77 13.69
N ALA A 23 -18.84 -6.38 14.95
CA ALA A 23 -17.86 -5.40 15.35
C ALA A 23 -16.42 -5.86 15.02
N ILE A 24 -16.09 -7.12 15.33
CA ILE A 24 -14.82 -7.73 14.96
C ILE A 24 -14.63 -7.71 13.44
N GLY A 25 -15.65 -8.14 12.69
CA GLY A 25 -15.59 -8.14 11.23
C GLY A 25 -15.35 -6.75 10.63
N MET A 26 -16.04 -5.73 11.14
CA MET A 26 -15.85 -4.34 10.73
C MET A 26 -14.43 -3.84 11.07
N ALA A 27 -13.93 -4.13 12.27
CA ALA A 27 -12.58 -3.76 12.68
C ALA A 27 -11.52 -4.41 11.78
N THR A 28 -11.67 -5.71 11.46
CA THR A 28 -10.76 -6.42 10.54
C THR A 28 -10.79 -5.82 9.14
N LEU A 29 -11.98 -5.50 8.61
CA LEU A 29 -12.10 -4.84 7.30
C LEU A 29 -11.42 -3.48 7.28
N GLN A 30 -11.63 -2.66 8.32
CA GLN A 30 -10.99 -1.36 8.45
C GLN A 30 -9.47 -1.50 8.51
N GLN A 31 -8.95 -2.45 9.29
CA GLN A 31 -7.51 -2.70 9.39
C GLN A 31 -6.92 -3.19 8.06
N SER A 32 -7.61 -4.07 7.35
CA SER A 32 -7.21 -4.55 6.03
C SER A 32 -7.12 -3.40 5.01
N ASN A 33 -8.15 -2.55 4.96
CA ASN A 33 -8.18 -1.38 4.08
C ASN A 33 -7.07 -0.38 4.42
N SER A 34 -6.82 -0.14 5.72
CA SER A 34 -5.72 0.72 6.17
C SER A 34 -4.37 0.17 5.74
N LYS A 35 -4.11 -1.13 5.94
CA LYS A 35 -2.87 -1.79 5.48
C LYS A 35 -2.70 -1.69 3.96
N LYS A 36 -3.76 -1.93 3.19
CA LYS A 36 -3.75 -1.82 1.73
C LYS A 36 -3.40 -0.40 1.27
N ASN A 37 -4.01 0.61 1.89
CA ASN A 37 -3.71 2.01 1.59
C ASN A 37 -2.28 2.37 1.97
N LYS A 38 -1.80 1.91 3.12
CA LYS A 38 -0.41 2.12 3.57
C LYS A 38 0.59 1.54 2.56
N VAL A 39 0.43 0.28 2.16
CA VAL A 39 1.28 -0.36 1.15
C VAL A 39 1.24 0.39 -0.19
N LYS A 40 0.06 0.87 -0.62
CA LYS A 40 -0.06 1.64 -1.85
C LYS A 40 0.69 2.97 -1.77
N THR A 41 0.59 3.68 -0.64
CA THR A 41 1.28 4.96 -0.44
C THR A 41 2.79 4.77 -0.31
N GLU A 42 3.23 3.78 0.47
CA GLU A 42 4.65 3.44 0.62
C GLU A 42 5.25 3.02 -0.73
N GLY A 43 4.57 2.15 -1.48
CA GLY A 43 5.01 1.74 -2.82
C GLY A 43 5.14 2.91 -3.78
N LYS A 44 4.20 3.87 -3.75
CA LYS A 44 4.32 5.12 -4.52
C LYS A 44 5.52 5.95 -4.09
N SER A 45 5.75 6.14 -2.80
CA SER A 45 6.91 6.88 -2.29
C SER A 45 8.21 6.24 -2.76
N THR A 46 8.34 4.92 -2.60
CA THR A 46 9.53 4.17 -3.02
C THR A 46 9.75 4.25 -4.54
N LEU A 47 8.68 4.20 -5.35
CA LEU A 47 8.80 4.39 -6.80
C LEU A 47 9.30 5.78 -7.16
N GLU A 48 8.77 6.83 -6.52
CA GLU A 48 9.20 8.21 -6.75
C GLU A 48 10.65 8.45 -6.28
N GLU A 49 11.05 7.89 -5.14
CA GLU A 49 12.44 7.91 -4.66
C GLU A 49 13.38 7.20 -5.63
N ALA A 50 12.98 6.03 -6.17
CA ALA A 50 13.75 5.31 -7.17
C ALA A 50 13.90 6.11 -8.47
N LYS A 51 12.83 6.76 -8.95
CA LYS A 51 12.88 7.66 -10.11
C LYS A 51 13.80 8.85 -9.86
N ALA A 52 13.71 9.48 -8.69
CA ALA A 52 14.56 10.61 -8.31
C ALA A 52 16.04 10.20 -8.28
N SER A 53 16.35 9.04 -7.69
CA SER A 53 17.71 8.49 -7.64
C SER A 53 18.25 8.22 -9.04
N ILE A 54 17.49 7.54 -9.90
CA ILE A 54 17.86 7.30 -11.30
C ILE A 54 18.12 8.63 -12.03
N SER A 55 17.26 9.62 -11.84
CA SER A 55 17.40 10.94 -12.49
C SER A 55 18.64 11.69 -12.03
N GLN A 56 18.96 11.65 -10.73
CA GLN A 56 20.16 12.27 -10.17
C GLN A 56 21.42 11.59 -10.69
N THR A 57 21.46 10.25 -10.63
CA THR A 57 22.58 9.45 -11.13
C THR A 57 22.79 9.66 -12.63
N THR A 58 21.71 9.76 -13.42
CA THR A 58 21.77 10.05 -14.85
C THR A 58 22.39 11.40 -15.13
N THR A 59 21.92 12.44 -14.45
CA THR A 59 22.45 13.81 -14.61
C THR A 59 23.93 13.89 -14.23
N GLY A 60 24.30 13.26 -13.10
CA GLY A 60 25.69 13.22 -12.64
C GLY A 60 26.62 12.47 -13.59
N LEU A 61 26.22 11.29 -14.06
CA LEU A 61 27.01 10.49 -15.00
C LEU A 61 27.08 11.12 -16.39
N GLN A 62 26.01 11.75 -16.88
CA GLN A 62 26.05 12.46 -18.16
C GLN A 62 27.01 13.66 -18.13
N GLY A 63 27.09 14.36 -16.98
CA GLY A 63 28.06 15.43 -16.78
C GLY A 63 29.51 14.92 -16.71
N ALA A 64 29.73 13.78 -16.05
CA ALA A 64 31.05 13.20 -15.83
C ALA A 64 31.59 12.40 -17.03
N VAL A 65 30.70 11.75 -17.80
CA VAL A 65 31.04 10.80 -18.85
C VAL A 65 30.53 11.32 -20.19
N LYS A 66 31.45 11.76 -21.04
CA LYS A 66 31.14 12.31 -22.37
C LYS A 66 31.20 11.23 -23.47
N GLY A 67 30.70 11.58 -24.66
CA GLY A 67 30.79 10.75 -25.86
C GLY A 67 29.75 9.61 -25.92
N LYS A 68 29.99 8.62 -26.78
CA LYS A 68 29.02 7.53 -27.07
C LYS A 68 28.66 6.69 -25.84
N PHE A 69 29.60 6.50 -24.92
CA PHE A 69 29.38 5.75 -23.68
C PHE A 69 28.44 6.50 -22.73
N GLY A 70 28.65 7.80 -22.52
CA GLY A 70 27.74 8.65 -21.75
C GLY A 70 26.31 8.64 -22.30
N LYS A 71 26.15 8.77 -23.63
CA LYS A 71 24.85 8.65 -24.29
C LYS A 71 24.16 7.30 -23.98
N LYS A 72 24.91 6.19 -24.00
CA LYS A 72 24.36 4.86 -23.76
C LYS A 72 23.87 4.67 -22.32
N ILE A 73 24.58 5.26 -21.36
CA ILE A 73 24.17 5.27 -19.94
C ILE A 73 22.86 6.05 -19.78
N THR A 74 22.79 7.27 -20.33
CA THR A 74 21.57 8.10 -20.29
C THR A 74 20.37 7.37 -20.90
N GLU A 75 20.53 6.76 -22.08
CA GLU A 75 19.47 5.96 -22.72
C GLU A 75 19.00 4.79 -21.84
N THR A 76 19.91 4.16 -21.11
CA THR A 76 19.61 3.00 -20.26
C THR A 76 18.81 3.43 -19.04
N PHE A 77 19.21 4.52 -18.39
CA PHE A 77 18.49 5.05 -17.24
C PHE A 77 17.12 5.62 -17.61
N GLU A 78 16.99 6.27 -18.77
CA GLU A 78 15.69 6.76 -19.23
C GLU A 78 14.71 5.61 -19.48
N LYS A 79 15.19 4.49 -20.04
CA LYS A 79 14.40 3.26 -20.16
C LYS A 79 14.01 2.66 -18.80
N GLN A 80 14.89 2.72 -17.80
CA GLN A 80 14.57 2.26 -16.44
C GLN A 80 13.50 3.15 -15.79
N LYS A 81 13.59 4.47 -15.98
CA LYS A 81 12.58 5.43 -15.51
C LYS A 81 11.21 5.19 -16.17
N GLN A 82 11.17 5.02 -17.49
CA GLN A 82 9.94 4.69 -18.22
C GLN A 82 9.32 3.35 -17.77
N LYS A 83 10.15 2.35 -17.45
CA LYS A 83 9.65 1.09 -16.87
C LYS A 83 9.01 1.32 -15.50
N LEU A 84 9.56 2.21 -14.67
CA LEU A 84 8.97 2.57 -13.38
C LEU A 84 7.67 3.38 -13.51
N ASP A 85 7.50 4.16 -14.58
CA ASP A 85 6.24 4.87 -14.88
C ASP A 85 5.09 3.93 -15.28
N ALA A 86 5.41 2.69 -15.69
CA ALA A 86 4.43 1.67 -16.05
C ALA A 86 3.90 0.86 -14.84
N TYR A 87 4.40 1.13 -13.62
CA TYR A 87 3.96 0.52 -12.36
C TYR A 87 3.17 1.51 -11.50
#